data_AF-A0A545UCU1-F1
#
_entry.id   AF-A0A545UCU1-F1
#
_cell.length_a   1.000
_cell.length_b   1.000
_cell.length_c   1.000
_cell.angle_alpha   90.00
_cell.angle_beta   90.00
_cell.angle_gamma   90.00
#
_symmetry.space_group_name_H-M   'P 1'
#
loop_
_entity.id
_entity.type
_entity.pdbx_description
1 polymer ?
#
loop_
_entity_poly.entity_id
_entity_poly.type
_entity_poly.pdbx_seq_one_letter_code
_entity_poly.pdbx_strand_id
1 'polypeptide(L)'
;MRVLNHIFLVALCTLFAVFNVSGQSVTDRQVVIENSENLPNYIKNEISKIAFEAGDTRIKITSKSRSVEKQVEVMLDYYILCHRKNCGVELAKKTYHPDCNRALSLFDPNQSRENNVAKIARALRADLVELGSRRTCMNHVVLPEIKNRLVAVDIAPSSINNLKKFYDAVKNNNKVVRFYYPAIKGVPPSQVFDSAFHLEFYRQ
;
A
#
# COMPACT_ATOMS: atom_id res chain seq x y z
N MET A 1 -22.64 -80.07 -2.78
CA MET A 1 -21.94 -78.85 -3.30
C MET A 1 -21.72 -77.93 -2.10
N ARG A 2 -20.48 -77.84 -1.58
CA ARG A 2 -19.54 -76.72 -1.82
C ARG A 2 -20.10 -75.40 -1.27
N VAL A 3 -19.56 -74.66 -0.29
CA VAL A 3 -18.29 -74.56 0.47
C VAL A 3 -18.68 -73.70 1.72
N LEU A 4 -18.50 -74.13 2.97
CA LEU A 4 -17.39 -73.87 3.91
C LEU A 4 -16.92 -72.39 4.04
N ASN A 5 -16.58 -72.03 5.28
CA ASN A 5 -15.73 -70.91 5.73
C ASN A 5 -16.41 -69.54 5.93
N HIS A 6 -16.18 -68.77 6.99
CA HIS A 6 -15.44 -68.98 8.23
C HIS A 6 -15.71 -67.74 9.12
N ILE A 7 -15.90 -67.98 10.43
CA ILE A 7 -15.14 -67.36 11.53
C ILE A 7 -15.36 -65.86 11.85
N PHE A 8 -15.95 -65.64 13.06
CA PHE A 8 -15.52 -64.75 14.17
C PHE A 8 -15.33 -63.24 13.91
N LEU A 9 -15.45 -62.30 14.86
CA LEU A 9 -15.88 -62.18 16.26
C LEU A 9 -15.57 -60.71 16.66
N VAL A 10 -16.22 -60.19 17.70
CA VAL A 10 -15.84 -59.04 18.57
C VAL A 10 -15.83 -57.65 17.89
N ALA A 11 -16.84 -56.80 18.11
CA ALA A 11 -16.92 -55.85 19.22
C ALA A 11 -15.69 -54.95 19.40
N LEU A 12 -15.86 -53.62 19.36
CA LEU A 12 -15.76 -52.75 20.54
C LEU A 12 -15.85 -51.28 20.11
N CYS A 13 -16.62 -50.55 20.91
CA CYS A 13 -16.67 -49.11 21.07
C CYS A 13 -15.41 -48.34 20.64
N THR A 14 -15.59 -47.25 19.90
CA THR A 14 -15.05 -45.96 20.35
C THR A 14 -15.88 -44.81 19.83
N LEU A 15 -16.16 -43.91 20.78
CA LEU A 15 -16.73 -42.58 20.66
C LEU A 15 -16.38 -41.91 19.32
N PHE A 16 -17.42 -41.48 18.60
CA PHE A 16 -17.30 -40.28 17.77
C PHE A 16 -17.10 -39.09 18.72
N ALA A 17 -15.84 -38.86 19.11
CA ALA A 17 -15.41 -37.53 19.48
C ALA A 17 -15.61 -36.67 18.22
N VAL A 18 -16.75 -35.98 18.17
CA VAL A 18 -16.90 -34.80 17.32
C VAL A 18 -15.77 -33.89 17.74
N PHE A 19 -14.68 -33.89 16.97
CA PHE A 19 -13.74 -32.80 16.99
C PHE A 19 -14.51 -31.59 16.47
N ASN A 20 -15.23 -30.93 17.38
CA ASN A 20 -15.22 -29.50 17.41
C ASN A 20 -13.75 -29.12 17.52
N VAL A 21 -13.09 -29.02 16.35
CA VAL A 21 -12.02 -28.06 16.17
C VAL A 21 -12.73 -26.73 16.42
N SER A 22 -12.87 -26.39 17.71
CA SER A 22 -12.88 -25.03 18.13
C SER A 22 -11.73 -24.42 17.36
N GLY A 23 -12.09 -23.58 16.38
CA GLY A 23 -11.12 -22.73 15.74
C GLY A 23 -10.43 -22.05 16.90
N GLN A 24 -9.25 -22.55 17.26
CA GLN A 24 -8.29 -21.78 17.99
C GLN A 24 -8.20 -20.55 17.13
N SER A 25 -8.81 -19.46 17.60
CA SER A 25 -8.55 -18.16 17.05
C SER A 25 -7.04 -18.09 17.08
N VAL A 26 -6.43 -18.18 15.91
CA VAL A 26 -5.03 -17.84 15.73
C VAL A 26 -5.00 -16.45 16.31
N THR A 27 -4.47 -16.34 17.52
CA THR A 27 -4.28 -15.07 18.17
C THR A 27 -3.43 -14.31 17.19
N ASP A 28 -4.04 -13.32 16.51
CA ASP A 28 -3.39 -12.49 15.52
C ASP A 28 -2.05 -12.10 16.12
N ARG A 29 -0.96 -12.69 15.62
CA ARG A 29 0.38 -12.23 15.97
C ARG A 29 0.46 -10.86 15.33
N GLN A 30 0.06 -9.86 16.11
CA GLN A 30 -0.19 -8.54 15.61
C GLN A 30 1.15 -7.95 15.18
N VAL A 31 1.30 -7.74 13.87
CA VAL A 31 2.46 -7.03 13.34
C VAL A 31 2.40 -5.60 13.87
N VAL A 32 3.52 -5.10 14.41
CA VAL A 32 3.61 -3.71 14.83
C VAL A 32 3.72 -2.82 13.59
N ILE A 33 2.69 -2.02 13.30
CA ILE A 33 2.69 -1.06 12.19
C ILE A 33 2.95 0.35 12.73
N GLU A 34 4.19 0.82 12.60
CA GLU A 34 4.60 2.15 13.04
C GLU A 34 4.04 3.27 12.14
N ASN A 35 3.74 4.43 12.73
CA ASN A 35 3.18 5.62 12.06
C ASN A 35 1.84 5.35 11.34
N SER A 36 0.98 4.52 11.95
CA SER A 36 -0.30 4.11 11.36
C SER A 36 -1.51 4.83 11.95
N GLU A 37 -1.33 5.85 12.78
CA GLU A 37 -2.39 6.47 13.59
C GLU A 37 -3.59 6.90 12.75
N ASN A 38 -3.31 7.43 11.55
CA ASN A 38 -4.31 7.97 10.63
C ASN A 38 -4.83 6.97 9.57
N LEU A 39 -4.43 5.69 9.64
CA LEU A 39 -4.90 4.67 8.70
C LEU A 39 -6.20 4.02 9.21
N PRO A 40 -7.19 3.80 8.33
CA PRO A 40 -8.38 3.01 8.67
C PRO A 40 -8.02 1.59 9.12
N ASN A 41 -8.80 1.04 10.05
CA ASN A 41 -8.53 -0.29 10.61
C ASN A 41 -8.54 -1.41 9.55
N TYR A 42 -9.41 -1.34 8.54
CA TYR A 42 -9.41 -2.33 7.47
C TYR A 42 -8.10 -2.34 6.68
N ILE A 43 -7.47 -1.17 6.47
CA ILE A 43 -6.15 -1.06 5.84
C ILE A 43 -5.07 -1.65 6.74
N LYS A 44 -5.09 -1.30 8.04
CA LYS A 44 -4.14 -1.84 9.02
C LYS A 44 -4.19 -3.36 9.06
N ASN A 45 -5.40 -3.94 9.04
CA ASN A 45 -5.58 -5.39 9.04
C ASN A 45 -4.97 -6.04 7.80
N GLU A 46 -5.20 -5.49 6.61
CA GLU A 46 -4.61 -6.03 5.38
C GLU A 46 -3.09 -5.90 5.36
N ILE A 47 -2.56 -4.76 5.79
CA ILE A 47 -1.11 -4.55 5.91
C ILE A 47 -0.48 -5.53 6.92
N SER A 48 -1.15 -5.76 8.07
CA SER A 48 -0.68 -6.72 9.07
C SER A 48 -0.62 -8.14 8.50
N LYS A 49 -1.63 -8.57 7.72
CA LYS A 49 -1.62 -9.88 7.06
C LYS A 49 -0.46 -10.02 6.08
N ILE A 50 -0.28 -9.01 5.20
CA ILE A 50 0.81 -8.98 4.22
C ILE A 50 2.18 -9.10 4.91
N ALA A 51 2.41 -8.29 5.94
CA ALA A 51 3.68 -8.30 6.67
C ALA A 51 3.89 -9.64 7.39
N PHE A 52 2.84 -10.20 8.00
CA PHE A 52 2.91 -11.50 8.64
C PHE A 52 3.27 -12.63 7.65
N GLU A 53 2.63 -12.65 6.48
CA GLU A 53 2.94 -13.59 5.39
C GLU A 53 4.37 -13.46 4.87
N ALA A 54 4.91 -12.23 4.86
CA ALA A 54 6.29 -11.96 4.51
C ALA A 54 7.30 -12.41 5.60
N GLY A 55 6.81 -12.71 6.80
CA GLY A 55 7.61 -13.06 7.98
C GLY A 55 8.07 -11.86 8.79
N ASP A 56 7.49 -10.68 8.56
CA ASP A 56 7.76 -9.46 9.31
C ASP A 56 6.91 -9.39 10.57
N THR A 57 7.52 -8.98 11.69
CA THR A 57 6.82 -8.72 12.96
C THR A 57 6.62 -7.23 13.23
N ARG A 58 7.28 -6.38 12.43
CA ARG A 58 7.25 -4.93 12.52
C ARG A 58 7.50 -4.34 11.14
N ILE A 59 6.73 -3.31 10.79
CA ILE A 59 6.92 -2.53 9.58
C ILE A 59 6.69 -1.04 9.87
N LYS A 60 7.20 -0.16 9.00
CA LYS A 60 7.10 1.29 9.19
C LYS A 60 6.46 1.97 7.98
N ILE A 61 5.38 2.71 8.24
CA ILE A 61 4.79 3.59 7.23
C ILE A 61 5.65 4.85 7.09
N THR A 62 6.02 5.20 5.85
CA THR A 62 6.82 6.39 5.52
C THR A 62 5.95 7.59 5.18
N SER A 63 4.83 7.33 4.51
CA SER A 63 3.83 8.35 4.21
C SER A 63 2.87 8.47 5.37
N LYS A 64 3.09 9.47 6.23
CA LYS A 64 2.01 9.98 7.07
C LYS A 64 0.92 10.46 6.12
N SER A 65 -0.34 10.14 6.40
CA SER A 65 -1.49 10.70 5.71
C SER A 65 -1.33 12.23 5.60
N ARG A 66 -1.00 12.74 4.40
CA ARG A 66 -0.74 14.16 4.12
C ARG A 66 -1.97 14.76 3.44
N SER A 67 -2.33 15.99 3.81
CA SER A 67 -3.27 16.79 3.01
C SER A 67 -2.70 17.07 1.61
N VAL A 68 -3.55 17.47 0.65
CA VAL A 68 -3.06 17.88 -0.68
C VAL A 68 -2.04 19.00 -0.53
N GLU A 69 -2.33 20.00 0.30
CA GLU A 69 -1.41 21.11 0.56
C GLU A 69 -0.08 20.60 1.05
N LYS A 70 -0.07 19.71 2.04
CA LYS A 70 1.20 19.21 2.59
C LYS A 70 1.97 18.40 1.56
N GLN A 71 1.29 17.66 0.69
CA GLN A 71 1.95 17.00 -0.42
C GLN A 71 2.54 18.01 -1.39
N VAL A 72 1.80 19.06 -1.76
CA VAL A 72 2.30 20.11 -2.65
C VAL A 72 3.49 20.84 -2.05
N GLU A 73 3.48 21.12 -0.75
CA GLU A 73 4.65 21.66 -0.05
C GLU A 73 5.87 20.76 -0.20
N VAL A 74 5.72 19.45 0.08
CA VAL A 74 6.82 18.49 -0.11
C VAL A 74 7.24 18.45 -1.58
N MET A 75 6.31 18.52 -2.53
CA MET A 75 6.63 18.52 -3.94
C MET A 75 7.43 19.77 -4.34
N LEU A 76 7.02 20.94 -3.85
CA LEU A 76 7.73 22.19 -4.06
C LEU A 76 9.13 22.13 -3.45
N ASP A 77 9.25 21.77 -2.18
CA ASP A 77 10.51 21.79 -1.44
C ASP A 77 11.49 20.73 -1.97
N TYR A 78 11.01 19.53 -2.32
CA TYR A 78 11.84 18.40 -2.73
C TYR A 78 12.16 18.37 -4.23
N TYR A 79 11.17 18.67 -5.08
CA TYR A 79 11.35 18.54 -6.53
C TYR A 79 11.53 19.87 -7.25
N ILE A 80 11.03 21.00 -6.73
CA ILE A 80 10.97 22.25 -7.49
C ILE A 80 12.00 23.27 -6.99
N LEU A 81 12.03 23.57 -5.70
CA LEU A 81 12.88 24.58 -5.06
C LEU A 81 14.25 24.04 -4.62
N CYS A 82 14.40 22.72 -4.61
CA CYS A 82 15.51 21.98 -3.99
C CYS A 82 16.91 22.55 -4.30
N HIS A 83 17.79 22.49 -3.30
CA HIS A 83 19.18 22.97 -3.37
C HIS A 83 20.20 21.85 -3.69
N ARG A 84 19.75 20.65 -4.08
CA ARG A 84 20.62 19.48 -4.37
C ARG A 84 20.81 19.28 -5.88
N LYS A 85 21.87 18.56 -6.28
CA LYS A 85 22.05 18.13 -7.68
C LYS A 85 20.90 17.22 -8.10
N ASN A 86 20.36 17.45 -9.31
CA ASN A 86 19.19 16.76 -9.90
C ASN A 86 17.85 17.11 -9.21
N CYS A 87 17.42 18.36 -9.37
CA CYS A 87 16.08 18.82 -9.02
C CYS A 87 15.58 19.83 -10.06
N GLY A 88 14.32 20.25 -9.94
CA GLY A 88 13.65 21.20 -10.82
C GLY A 88 12.31 20.65 -11.34
N VAL A 89 11.46 21.56 -11.81
CA VAL A 89 10.10 21.21 -12.28
C VAL A 89 10.12 20.17 -13.40
N GLU A 90 11.15 20.17 -14.26
CA GLU A 90 11.30 19.18 -15.33
C GLU A 90 11.62 17.78 -14.81
N LEU A 91 12.41 17.67 -13.73
CA LEU A 91 12.62 16.39 -13.08
C LEU A 91 11.33 15.91 -12.41
N ALA A 92 10.59 16.82 -11.77
CA ALA A 92 9.28 16.49 -11.21
C ALA A 92 8.34 15.95 -12.31
N LYS A 93 8.28 16.62 -13.47
CA LYS A 93 7.49 16.18 -14.63
C LYS A 93 7.91 14.81 -15.18
N LYS A 94 9.18 14.45 -15.06
CA LYS A 94 9.71 13.13 -15.47
C LYS A 94 9.41 12.03 -14.45
N THR A 95 9.45 12.36 -13.16
CA THR A 95 9.21 11.41 -12.05
C THR A 95 7.74 11.04 -11.92
N TYR A 96 6.85 12.01 -12.11
CA TYR A 96 5.40 11.80 -12.03
C TYR A 96 4.79 11.61 -13.41
N HIS A 97 3.78 10.75 -13.54
CA HIS A 97 3.04 10.58 -14.80
C HIS A 97 2.36 11.90 -15.23
N PRO A 98 2.32 12.23 -16.54
CA PRO A 98 1.73 13.48 -17.06
C PRO A 98 0.32 13.78 -16.56
N ASP A 99 -0.54 12.76 -16.47
CA ASP A 99 -1.92 12.94 -16.00
C ASP A 99 -2.00 13.43 -14.55
N CYS A 100 -0.97 13.20 -13.75
CA CYS A 100 -0.98 13.45 -12.30
C CYS A 100 -0.01 14.52 -11.84
N ASN A 101 0.73 15.10 -12.79
CA ASN A 101 1.61 16.22 -12.56
C ASN A 101 1.13 17.48 -13.29
N ARG A 102 -0.07 17.46 -13.89
CA ARG A 102 -0.68 18.61 -14.57
C ARG A 102 -0.68 19.83 -13.67
N ALA A 103 -1.01 19.66 -12.39
CA ALA A 103 -0.91 20.71 -11.39
C ALA A 103 0.49 21.34 -11.23
N LEU A 104 1.59 20.60 -11.47
CA LEU A 104 2.96 21.13 -11.38
C LEU A 104 3.29 22.11 -12.51
N SER A 105 2.60 22.02 -13.65
CA SER A 105 2.74 23.00 -14.73
C SER A 105 2.27 24.41 -14.32
N LEU A 106 1.54 24.52 -13.21
CA LEU A 106 1.03 25.79 -12.69
C LEU A 106 2.03 26.54 -11.82
N PHE A 107 3.19 25.94 -11.50
CA PHE A 107 4.25 26.58 -10.73
C PHE A 107 4.73 27.85 -11.44
N ASP A 108 4.78 28.95 -10.69
CA ASP A 108 5.25 30.25 -11.14
C ASP A 108 6.34 30.75 -10.20
N PRO A 109 7.61 30.84 -10.67
CA PRO A 109 8.71 31.29 -9.83
C PRO A 109 8.58 32.75 -9.37
N ASN A 110 7.69 33.53 -9.99
CA ASN A 110 7.45 34.93 -9.62
C ASN A 110 6.34 35.09 -8.56
N GLN A 111 5.70 34.00 -8.13
CA GLN A 111 4.68 34.01 -7.08
C GLN A 111 5.24 33.57 -5.74
N SER A 112 4.62 34.03 -4.64
CA SER A 112 4.97 33.56 -3.30
C SER A 112 4.77 32.05 -3.16
N ARG A 113 5.46 31.47 -2.18
CA ARG A 113 5.30 30.05 -1.84
C ARG A 113 3.85 29.73 -1.50
N GLU A 114 3.16 30.56 -0.70
CA GLU A 114 1.76 30.30 -0.35
C GLU A 114 0.85 30.28 -1.58
N ASN A 115 1.04 31.22 -2.51
CA ASN A 115 0.24 31.29 -3.73
C ASN A 115 0.47 30.07 -4.63
N ASN A 116 1.73 29.66 -4.79
CA ASN A 116 2.06 28.43 -5.52
C ASN A 116 1.43 27.19 -4.86
N VAL A 117 1.54 27.05 -3.54
CA VAL A 117 0.92 25.92 -2.80
C VAL A 117 -0.59 25.91 -3.02
N ALA A 118 -1.28 27.03 -2.81
CA ALA A 118 -2.73 27.10 -2.93
C ALA A 118 -3.22 26.79 -4.36
N LYS A 119 -2.54 27.33 -5.37
CA LYS A 119 -2.86 27.14 -6.79
C LYS A 119 -2.66 25.69 -7.22
N ILE A 120 -1.49 25.12 -6.93
CA ILE A 120 -1.15 23.74 -7.29
C ILE A 120 -2.02 22.77 -6.49
N ALA A 121 -2.28 23.01 -5.20
CA ALA A 121 -3.14 22.15 -4.39
C ALA A 121 -4.57 22.12 -4.92
N ARG A 122 -5.14 23.27 -5.34
CA ARG A 122 -6.47 23.31 -5.94
C ARG A 122 -6.54 22.50 -7.23
N ALA A 123 -5.56 22.63 -8.11
CA ALA A 123 -5.50 21.87 -9.35
C ALA A 123 -5.30 20.37 -9.10
N LEU A 124 -4.39 20.01 -8.19
CA LEU A 124 -4.16 18.61 -7.83
C LEU A 124 -5.41 17.96 -7.22
N ARG A 125 -6.18 18.70 -6.41
CA ARG A 125 -7.50 18.24 -5.95
C ARG A 125 -8.45 17.94 -7.11
N ALA A 126 -8.56 18.86 -8.07
CA ALA A 126 -9.43 18.69 -9.22
C ALA A 126 -9.01 17.49 -10.06
N ASP A 127 -7.71 17.35 -10.38
CA ASP A 127 -7.15 16.21 -11.11
C ASP A 127 -7.44 14.88 -10.39
N LEU A 128 -7.28 14.83 -9.06
CA LEU A 128 -7.55 13.64 -8.26
C LEU A 128 -9.05 13.26 -8.26
N VAL A 129 -9.94 14.24 -8.30
CA VAL A 129 -11.39 14.02 -8.39
C VAL A 129 -11.78 13.55 -9.80
N GLU A 130 -11.27 14.20 -10.83
CA GLU A 130 -11.57 13.89 -12.23
C GLU A 130 -11.07 12.49 -12.62
N LEU A 131 -9.82 12.18 -12.31
CA LEU A 131 -9.21 10.89 -12.64
C LEU A 131 -9.78 9.76 -11.77
N GLY A 132 -10.13 10.04 -10.51
CA GLY A 132 -10.75 9.08 -9.60
C GLY A 132 -10.04 7.71 -9.58
N SER A 133 -10.75 6.67 -10.05
CA SER A 133 -10.24 5.30 -10.15
C SER A 133 -9.53 4.98 -11.47
N ARG A 134 -9.61 5.86 -12.48
CA ARG A 134 -8.94 5.72 -13.78
C ARG A 134 -7.49 6.21 -13.79
N ARG A 135 -7.02 6.82 -12.69
CA ARG A 135 -5.64 7.35 -12.58
C ARG A 135 -4.61 6.24 -12.80
N THR A 136 -3.58 6.48 -13.61
CA THR A 136 -2.49 5.51 -13.86
C THR A 136 -1.26 5.72 -12.97
N CYS A 137 -1.31 6.76 -12.13
CA CYS A 137 -0.18 7.25 -11.34
C CYS A 137 -0.31 6.97 -9.85
N MET A 138 0.85 7.06 -9.19
CA MET A 138 1.02 6.96 -7.75
C MET A 138 0.50 8.22 -7.04
N ASN A 139 -0.29 8.03 -5.97
CA ASN A 139 -0.79 9.14 -5.17
C ASN A 139 -0.31 9.03 -3.72
N HIS A 140 0.65 9.84 -3.30
CA HIS A 140 1.11 9.86 -1.91
C HIS A 140 0.13 10.55 -0.94
N VAL A 141 -0.99 11.08 -1.47
CA VAL A 141 -1.96 11.84 -0.69
C VAL A 141 -3.09 10.93 -0.22
N VAL A 142 -3.13 10.72 1.09
CA VAL A 142 -4.32 10.20 1.76
C VAL A 142 -5.21 11.41 2.08
N LEU A 143 -6.37 11.49 1.45
CA LEU A 143 -7.26 12.63 1.65
C LEU A 143 -8.41 12.25 2.57
N PRO A 144 -8.45 12.72 3.84
CA PRO A 144 -9.60 12.50 4.69
C PRO A 144 -10.88 13.06 4.08
N GLU A 145 -10.79 14.26 3.46
CA GLU A 145 -11.94 15.07 3.03
C GLU A 145 -12.35 14.89 1.56
N ILE A 146 -11.49 14.31 0.72
CA ILE A 146 -11.84 14.01 -0.67
C ILE A 146 -12.37 12.59 -0.70
N LYS A 147 -13.59 12.41 -1.22
CA LYS A 147 -14.20 11.12 -1.54
C LYS A 147 -13.46 10.44 -2.70
N ASN A 148 -12.15 10.27 -2.59
CA ASN A 148 -11.41 9.41 -3.49
C ASN A 148 -11.77 7.96 -3.12
N ARG A 149 -11.84 7.09 -4.12
CA ARG A 149 -12.16 5.68 -3.91
C ARG A 149 -10.96 4.90 -3.36
N LEU A 150 -9.78 5.51 -3.20
CA LEU A 150 -8.49 4.83 -3.04
C LEU A 150 -7.61 5.41 -1.93
N VAL A 151 -7.32 4.59 -0.91
CA VAL A 151 -6.35 4.92 0.15
C VAL A 151 -4.99 4.39 -0.24
N ALA A 152 -3.98 5.26 -0.29
CA ALA A 152 -2.60 4.91 -0.57
C ALA A 152 -1.77 4.80 0.72
N VAL A 153 -0.83 3.86 0.76
CA VAL A 153 0.06 3.65 1.89
C VAL A 153 1.47 3.37 1.38
N ASP A 154 2.44 4.13 1.87
CA ASP A 154 3.85 3.93 1.55
C ASP A 154 4.56 3.29 2.74
N ILE A 155 5.21 2.16 2.49
CA ILE A 155 5.94 1.38 3.50
C ILE A 155 7.44 1.50 3.23
N ALA A 156 8.23 1.73 4.29
CA ALA A 156 9.68 1.84 4.22
C ALA A 156 10.28 0.49 3.80
N PRO A 157 11.01 0.38 2.67
CA PRO A 157 11.67 -0.87 2.31
C PRO A 157 12.72 -1.28 3.35
N SER A 158 13.34 -0.30 4.02
CA SER A 158 14.29 -0.54 5.12
C SER A 158 13.65 -1.16 6.37
N SER A 159 12.32 -1.20 6.47
CA SER A 159 11.59 -1.86 7.56
C SER A 159 11.14 -3.28 7.21
N ILE A 160 11.43 -3.77 6.00
CA ILE A 160 11.02 -5.09 5.52
C ILE A 160 12.24 -6.01 5.54
N ASN A 161 12.15 -7.14 6.23
CA ASN A 161 13.29 -8.07 6.36
C ASN A 161 13.58 -8.81 5.06
N ASN A 162 12.54 -9.15 4.28
CA ASN A 162 12.69 -9.85 3.01
C ASN A 162 11.82 -9.20 1.93
N LEU A 163 12.44 -8.31 1.14
CA LEU A 163 11.77 -7.55 0.09
C LEU A 163 11.03 -8.42 -0.93
N LYS A 164 11.61 -9.58 -1.29
CA LYS A 164 10.99 -10.48 -2.28
C LYS A 164 9.74 -11.16 -1.70
N LYS A 165 9.81 -11.67 -0.46
CA LYS A 165 8.64 -12.27 0.21
C LYS A 165 7.53 -11.26 0.42
N PHE A 166 7.88 -10.03 0.80
CA PHE A 166 6.91 -8.95 0.94
C PHE A 166 6.24 -8.61 -0.40
N TYR A 167 7.03 -8.48 -1.47
CA TYR A 167 6.50 -8.33 -2.83
C TYR A 167 5.53 -9.47 -3.20
N ASP A 168 5.92 -10.71 -2.97
CA ASP A 168 5.10 -11.89 -3.28
C ASP A 168 3.78 -11.88 -2.46
N ALA A 169 3.83 -11.53 -1.17
CA ALA A 169 2.65 -11.39 -0.31
C ALA A 169 1.70 -10.28 -0.79
N VAL A 170 2.23 -9.10 -1.15
CA VAL A 170 1.41 -8.01 -1.69
C VAL A 170 0.74 -8.42 -2.99
N LYS A 171 1.47 -9.09 -3.90
CA LYS A 171 0.92 -9.56 -5.19
C LYS A 171 -0.21 -10.58 -5.04
N ASN A 172 -0.19 -11.35 -3.96
CA ASN A 172 -1.22 -12.35 -3.66
C ASN A 172 -2.41 -11.78 -2.86
N ASN A 173 -2.30 -10.56 -2.33
CA ASN A 173 -3.38 -9.92 -1.60
C ASN A 173 -4.40 -9.25 -2.55
N ASN A 174 -5.61 -9.79 -2.60
CA ASN A 174 -6.68 -9.31 -3.50
C ASN A 174 -7.32 -7.96 -3.11
N LYS A 175 -6.97 -7.39 -1.95
CA LYS A 175 -7.44 -6.07 -1.50
C LYS A 175 -6.53 -4.95 -1.97
N VAL A 176 -5.28 -5.26 -2.33
CA VAL A 176 -4.35 -4.30 -2.94
C VAL A 176 -4.71 -4.15 -4.41
N VAL A 177 -5.14 -2.94 -4.78
CA VAL A 177 -5.61 -2.66 -6.15
C VAL A 177 -4.51 -2.13 -7.04
N ARG A 178 -3.50 -1.47 -6.45
CA ARG A 178 -2.28 -1.05 -7.14
C ARG A 178 -1.09 -1.24 -6.23
N PHE A 179 0.02 -1.60 -6.85
CA PHE A 179 1.27 -1.85 -6.17
C PHE A 179 2.43 -1.34 -7.01
N TYR A 180 3.15 -0.36 -6.47
CA TYR A 180 4.45 0.09 -6.97
C TYR A 180 5.50 -0.17 -5.90
N TYR A 181 6.73 -0.42 -6.32
CA TYR A 181 7.77 -0.94 -5.43
C TYR A 181 9.17 -0.55 -5.92
N PRO A 182 10.16 -0.54 -5.01
CA PRO A 182 11.54 -0.24 -5.37
C PRO A 182 12.15 -1.33 -6.22
N ALA A 183 13.35 -1.07 -6.75
CA ALA A 183 14.13 -2.11 -7.41
C ALA A 183 14.43 -3.25 -6.42
N ILE A 184 13.99 -4.47 -6.75
CA ILE A 184 14.22 -5.68 -5.96
C ILE A 184 14.94 -6.69 -6.84
N LYS A 185 16.05 -7.25 -6.34
CA LYS A 185 16.82 -8.25 -7.08
C LYS A 185 15.95 -9.48 -7.40
N GLY A 186 15.89 -9.85 -8.68
CA GLY A 186 15.14 -11.02 -9.15
C GLY A 186 13.63 -10.81 -9.27
N VAL A 187 13.14 -9.57 -9.18
CA VAL A 187 11.74 -9.20 -9.42
C VAL A 187 11.66 -8.27 -10.63
N PRO A 188 10.65 -8.39 -11.52
CA PRO A 188 10.47 -7.46 -12.63
C PRO A 188 10.35 -6.00 -12.16
N PRO A 189 10.83 -5.02 -12.94
CA PRO A 189 10.73 -3.62 -12.55
C PRO A 189 9.27 -3.17 -12.43
N SER A 190 8.99 -2.35 -11.42
CA SER A 190 7.69 -1.69 -11.27
C SER A 190 7.42 -0.76 -12.46
N GLN A 191 6.16 -0.62 -12.85
CA GLN A 191 5.73 0.30 -13.92
C GLN A 191 6.06 1.77 -13.60
N VAL A 192 6.03 2.11 -12.30
CA VAL A 192 6.45 3.39 -11.76
C VAL A 192 7.55 3.12 -10.76
N PHE A 193 8.71 3.75 -10.94
CA PHE A 193 9.79 3.65 -9.96
C PHE A 193 9.40 4.41 -8.69
N ASP A 194 9.43 3.72 -7.56
CA ASP A 194 9.25 4.34 -6.24
C ASP A 194 10.39 3.91 -5.30
N SER A 195 10.74 4.80 -4.38
CA SER A 195 11.66 4.52 -3.28
C SER A 195 11.01 3.80 -2.10
N ALA A 196 9.67 3.68 -2.12
CA ALA A 196 8.87 2.97 -1.12
C ALA A 196 8.07 1.82 -1.74
N PHE A 197 7.52 0.95 -0.88
CA PHE A 197 6.43 0.06 -1.28
C PHE A 197 5.12 0.82 -1.21
N HIS A 198 4.55 1.18 -2.35
CA HIS A 198 3.32 1.93 -2.49
C HIS A 198 2.14 0.98 -2.75
N LEU A 199 1.23 0.91 -1.79
CA LEU A 199 0.03 0.08 -1.89
C LEU A 199 -1.20 0.98 -1.95
N GLU A 200 -2.11 0.72 -2.89
CA GLU A 200 -3.43 1.35 -2.92
C GLU A 200 -4.53 0.33 -2.61
N PHE A 201 -5.55 0.77 -1.87
CA PHE A 201 -6.71 -0.03 -1.47
C PHE A 201 -8.00 0.72 -1.76
N TYR A 202 -9.10 0.02 -2.04
CA TYR A 202 -10.41 0.66 -2.09
C TYR A 202 -10.85 1.17 -0.71
N ARG A 203 -11.38 2.40 -0.69
CA ARG A 203 -12.04 2.96 0.49
C ARG A 203 -13.33 2.17 0.77
N GLN A 204 -13.49 1.75 2.03
CA GLN A 204 -14.73 1.17 2.58
C GLN A 204 -15.57 2.26 3.25
#